data_AF-A0A6A7LTF4-F1
#
_entry.id   AF-A0A6A7LTF4-F1
#
_cell.length_a   1.000
_cell.length_b   1.000
_cell.length_c   1.000
_cell.angle_alpha   90.00
_cell.angle_beta   90.00
_cell.angle_gamma   90.00
#
_symmetry.space_group_name_H-M   'P 1'
#
loop_
_entity.id
_entity.type
_entity.pdbx_description
1 polymer ?
#
loop_
_entity_poly.entity_id
_entity_poly.type
_entity_poly.pdbx_seq_one_letter_code
_entity_poly.pdbx_strand_id
1 'polypeptide(L)'
;MSMRTYPATPAAERIASEIARDGPITFRRFMEIALYDPEVGYYTRAFTGHGPSGDYVTSPELHPAFGALLCVQIEEMWRLLGEPAPFWLVEGGPGSGAFAANVLASAEVSFPRFRDALQVALVERSPALRARQQERLDRWRDHVPNPEPRTPSPRVGCVFANELLDAFPIHRVVITAGGPRELYVTVESGRFAEIAG
;
A
#
# COMPACT_ATOMS: atom_id res chain seq x y z
N MET A 1 -30.88 -18.64 19.87
CA MET A 1 -29.69 -17.78 19.62
C MET A 1 -28.80 -18.53 18.65
N SER A 2 -28.73 -18.10 17.39
CA SER A 2 -27.87 -18.74 16.39
C SER A 2 -26.41 -18.52 16.77
N MET A 3 -25.62 -19.60 16.91
CA MET A 3 -24.19 -19.50 17.21
C MET A 3 -23.46 -18.83 16.04
N ARG A 4 -22.85 -17.67 16.29
CA ARG A 4 -21.86 -17.08 15.37
C ARG A 4 -20.79 -18.14 15.06
N THR A 5 -20.49 -18.34 13.78
CA THR A 5 -19.42 -19.26 13.33
C THR A 5 -18.38 -18.60 12.42
N TYR A 6 -18.55 -17.33 12.05
CA TYR A 6 -17.46 -16.52 11.50
C TYR A 6 -16.43 -16.15 12.60
N PRO A 7 -15.17 -15.85 12.25
CA PRO A 7 -14.13 -15.51 13.21
C PRO A 7 -14.54 -14.37 14.13
N ALA A 8 -14.28 -14.46 15.43
CA ALA A 8 -14.56 -13.41 16.41
C ALA A 8 -13.50 -12.29 16.36
N THR A 9 -13.27 -11.72 15.18
CA THR A 9 -12.38 -10.57 15.00
C THR A 9 -13.18 -9.28 14.93
N PRO A 10 -12.66 -8.13 15.40
CA PRO A 10 -13.37 -6.86 15.31
C PRO A 10 -13.78 -6.47 13.88
N ALA A 11 -12.97 -6.85 12.88
CA ALA A 11 -13.30 -6.66 11.47
C ALA A 11 -14.52 -7.50 11.05
N ALA A 12 -14.56 -8.78 11.43
CA ALA A 12 -15.71 -9.64 11.16
C ALA A 12 -16.99 -9.14 11.87
N GLU A 13 -16.87 -8.62 13.09
CA GLU A 13 -18.01 -8.01 13.78
C GLU A 13 -18.52 -6.76 13.06
N ARG A 14 -17.61 -5.86 12.63
CA ARG A 14 -17.96 -4.67 11.86
C ARG A 14 -18.70 -5.02 10.57
N ILE A 15 -18.14 -5.96 9.81
CA ILE A 15 -18.71 -6.45 8.54
C ILE A 15 -20.10 -7.05 8.77
N ALA A 16 -20.25 -7.94 9.75
CA ALA A 16 -21.53 -8.58 10.04
C ALA A 16 -22.58 -7.58 10.51
N SER A 17 -22.19 -6.58 11.30
CA SER A 17 -23.08 -5.48 11.70
C SER A 17 -23.53 -4.61 10.53
N GLU A 18 -22.64 -4.31 9.57
CA GLU A 18 -23.00 -3.57 8.35
C GLU A 18 -23.97 -4.39 7.49
N ILE A 19 -23.70 -5.68 7.29
CA ILE A 19 -24.59 -6.59 6.54
C ILE A 19 -25.98 -6.69 7.19
N ALA A 20 -26.04 -6.80 8.52
CA ALA A 20 -27.31 -6.90 9.23
C ALA A 20 -28.16 -5.63 9.13
N ARG A 21 -27.53 -4.46 8.94
CA ARG A 21 -28.22 -3.16 8.84
C ARG A 21 -28.63 -2.84 7.41
N ASP A 22 -27.71 -3.05 6.46
CA ASP A 22 -27.83 -2.49 5.10
C ASP A 22 -28.05 -3.57 4.03
N GLY A 23 -27.99 -4.86 4.41
CA GLY A 23 -28.04 -6.00 3.49
C GLY A 23 -26.65 -6.41 2.99
N PRO A 24 -26.57 -7.36 2.03
CA PRO A 24 -25.29 -7.82 1.48
C PRO A 24 -24.42 -6.65 0.98
N ILE A 25 -23.11 -6.74 1.23
CA ILE A 25 -22.13 -5.72 0.82
C ILE A 25 -21.27 -6.24 -0.33
N THR A 26 -20.68 -5.38 -1.15
CA THR A 26 -19.77 -5.84 -2.21
C THR A 26 -18.52 -6.50 -1.61
N PHE A 27 -17.86 -7.41 -2.35
CA PHE A 27 -16.55 -7.94 -1.92
C PHE A 27 -15.50 -6.82 -1.74
N ARG A 28 -15.61 -5.75 -2.53
CA ARG A 28 -14.80 -4.55 -2.36
C ARG A 28 -14.97 -3.95 -0.97
N ARG A 29 -16.22 -3.76 -0.53
CA ARG A 29 -16.52 -3.18 0.78
C ARG A 29 -16.04 -4.09 1.92
N PHE A 30 -16.17 -5.40 1.76
CA PHE A 30 -15.59 -6.38 2.67
C PHE A 30 -14.06 -6.20 2.80
N MET A 31 -13.33 -6.10 1.67
CA MET A 31 -11.89 -5.85 1.68
C MET A 31 -11.53 -4.49 2.30
N GLU A 32 -12.28 -3.42 2.00
CA GLU A 32 -12.06 -2.10 2.59
C GLU A 32 -12.10 -2.14 4.12
N ILE A 33 -13.10 -2.81 4.71
CA ILE A 33 -13.22 -2.93 6.16
C ILE A 33 -12.10 -3.82 6.72
N ALA A 34 -11.91 -5.01 6.12
CA ALA A 34 -10.94 -5.98 6.62
C ALA A 34 -9.50 -5.47 6.58
N LEU A 35 -9.14 -4.70 5.55
CA LEU A 35 -7.77 -4.23 5.32
C LEU A 35 -7.52 -2.83 5.89
N TYR A 36 -8.49 -1.92 5.77
CA TYR A 36 -8.22 -0.47 5.87
C TYR A 36 -9.14 0.31 6.78
N ASP A 37 -10.08 -0.34 7.46
CA ASP A 37 -10.88 0.34 8.48
C ASP A 37 -9.94 0.99 9.53
N PRO A 38 -10.20 2.25 9.94
CA PRO A 38 -9.34 2.97 10.87
C PRO A 38 -9.20 2.30 12.26
N GLU A 39 -10.18 1.52 12.68
CA GLU A 39 -10.23 0.90 14.00
C GLU A 39 -9.92 -0.60 13.94
N VAL A 40 -10.43 -1.28 12.91
CA VAL A 40 -10.42 -2.75 12.83
C VAL A 40 -9.60 -3.32 11.68
N GLY A 41 -9.16 -2.49 10.73
CA GLY A 41 -8.46 -2.94 9.53
C GLY A 41 -7.07 -3.49 9.81
N TYR A 42 -6.67 -4.51 9.05
CA TYR A 42 -5.37 -5.17 9.16
C TYR A 42 -4.21 -4.18 9.08
N TYR A 43 -4.15 -3.36 8.03
CA TYR A 43 -3.10 -2.36 7.82
C TYR A 43 -3.27 -1.09 8.68
N THR A 44 -4.24 -1.07 9.59
CA THR A 44 -4.34 0.00 10.60
C THR A 44 -3.96 -0.52 11.97
N ARG A 45 -4.43 -1.71 12.35
CA ARG A 45 -4.17 -2.34 13.65
C ARG A 45 -2.81 -3.02 13.76
N ALA A 46 -2.36 -3.72 12.72
CA ALA A 46 -1.08 -4.45 12.72
C ALA A 46 0.14 -3.50 12.72
N PHE A 47 -0.08 -2.19 12.64
CA PHE A 47 1.02 -1.22 12.61
C PHE A 47 1.75 -1.00 13.92
N THR A 48 1.29 -1.58 15.02
CA THR A 48 2.06 -1.64 16.27
C THR A 48 3.17 -2.71 16.23
N GLY A 49 3.24 -3.57 15.20
CA GLY A 49 4.19 -4.67 15.13
C GLY A 49 4.73 -4.94 13.73
N HIS A 50 5.63 -4.10 13.24
CA HIS A 50 6.50 -4.45 12.11
C HIS A 50 7.97 -4.34 12.52
N GLY A 51 8.54 -5.51 12.82
CA GLY A 51 9.95 -5.84 13.00
C GLY A 51 10.14 -7.32 12.57
N PRO A 52 11.24 -8.00 12.93
CA PRO A 52 11.47 -9.43 12.61
C PRO A 52 10.38 -10.41 13.08
N SER A 53 9.37 -9.91 13.80
CA SER A 53 8.23 -10.60 14.37
C SER A 53 6.88 -10.25 13.71
N GLY A 54 6.86 -9.47 12.63
CA GLY A 54 5.66 -9.17 11.84
C GLY A 54 5.44 -10.20 10.71
N ASP A 55 4.18 -10.46 10.37
CA ASP A 55 3.79 -11.51 9.39
C ASP A 55 4.19 -11.20 7.93
N TYR A 56 4.63 -9.98 7.62
CA TYR A 56 4.99 -9.55 6.25
C TYR A 56 6.39 -8.93 6.21
N VAL A 57 7.34 -9.68 5.64
CA VAL A 57 8.64 -9.15 5.21
C VAL A 57 8.59 -8.98 3.70
N THR A 58 8.50 -7.73 3.23
CA THR A 58 8.49 -7.42 1.79
C THR A 58 9.92 -7.41 1.22
N SER A 59 10.05 -7.52 -0.10
CA SER A 59 11.37 -7.54 -0.77
C SER A 59 12.31 -6.38 -0.36
N PRO A 60 11.84 -5.13 -0.21
CA PRO A 60 12.66 -4.03 0.33
C PRO A 60 13.15 -4.19 1.76
N GLU A 61 12.41 -4.90 2.61
CA GLU A 61 12.77 -5.17 4.01
C GLU A 61 13.71 -6.37 4.14
N LEU A 62 13.69 -7.29 3.16
CA LEU A 62 14.49 -8.51 3.20
C LEU A 62 15.98 -8.24 2.95
N HIS A 63 16.32 -7.43 1.95
CA HIS A 63 17.72 -7.14 1.62
C HIS A 63 17.92 -5.80 0.88
N PRO A 64 18.91 -4.96 1.26
CA PRO A 64 19.19 -3.68 0.61
C PRO A 64 19.46 -3.75 -0.89
N ALA A 65 19.96 -4.91 -1.36
CA ALA A 65 20.23 -5.15 -2.79
C ALA A 65 19.01 -4.92 -3.68
N PHE A 66 17.79 -5.15 -3.19
CA PHE A 66 16.58 -4.89 -3.97
C PHE A 66 16.48 -3.41 -4.37
N GLY A 67 16.62 -2.51 -3.39
CA GLY A 67 16.63 -1.07 -3.66
C GLY A 67 17.85 -0.62 -4.46
N ALA A 68 19.02 -1.21 -4.21
CA ALA A 68 20.24 -0.88 -4.94
C ALA A 68 20.14 -1.23 -6.43
N LEU A 69 19.62 -2.40 -6.78
CA LEU A 69 19.42 -2.83 -8.17
C LEU A 69 18.39 -1.97 -8.88
N LEU A 70 17.29 -1.63 -8.21
CA LEU A 70 16.30 -0.72 -8.79
C LEU A 70 16.83 0.72 -8.92
N CYS A 71 17.73 1.17 -8.04
CA CYS A 71 18.41 2.46 -8.21
C CYS A 71 19.15 2.54 -9.54
N VAL A 72 19.82 1.46 -9.98
CA VAL A 72 20.49 1.43 -11.30
C VAL A 72 19.49 1.63 -12.42
N GLN A 73 18.36 0.93 -12.36
CA GLN A 73 17.32 1.05 -13.39
C GLN A 73 16.67 2.44 -13.41
N ILE A 74 16.47 3.06 -12.25
CA ILE A 74 15.88 4.40 -12.12
C ILE A 74 16.88 5.46 -12.63
N GLU A 75 18.17 5.31 -12.35
CA GLU A 75 19.21 6.19 -12.90
C GLU A 75 19.29 6.10 -14.43
N GLU A 76 19.18 4.89 -14.99
CA GLU A 76 19.12 4.71 -16.43
C GLU A 76 17.93 5.45 -17.05
N MET A 77 16.75 5.36 -16.43
CA MET A 77 15.56 6.12 -16.88
C MET A 77 15.83 7.62 -16.86
N TRP A 78 16.44 8.14 -15.79
CA TRP A 78 16.80 9.55 -15.68
C TRP A 78 17.72 10.01 -16.81
N ARG A 79 18.75 9.22 -17.13
CA ARG A 79 19.65 9.50 -18.25
C ARG A 79 18.94 9.48 -19.61
N LEU A 80 18.11 8.47 -19.85
CA LEU A 80 17.35 8.34 -21.11
C LEU A 80 16.37 9.50 -21.31
N LEU A 81 15.90 10.10 -20.22
CA LEU A 81 15.01 11.26 -20.22
C LEU A 81 15.77 12.61 -20.32
N GLY A 82 17.09 12.59 -20.56
CA GLY A 82 17.89 13.78 -20.75
C GLY A 82 18.35 14.43 -19.45
N GLU A 83 18.54 13.64 -18.39
CA GLU A 83 19.05 14.09 -17.09
C GLU A 83 18.24 15.25 -16.46
N PRO A 84 16.90 15.17 -16.39
CA PRO A 84 16.07 16.23 -15.84
C PRO A 84 16.41 16.49 -14.36
N ALA A 85 16.30 17.75 -13.93
CA ALA A 85 16.47 18.17 -12.54
C ALA A 85 15.35 19.16 -12.17
N PRO A 86 14.43 18.81 -11.25
CA PRO A 86 14.39 17.57 -10.46
C PRO A 86 13.86 16.36 -11.24
N PHE A 87 14.28 15.16 -10.83
CA PHE A 87 13.72 13.87 -11.25
C PHE A 87 13.01 13.20 -10.07
N TRP A 88 11.78 12.75 -10.28
CA TRP A 88 10.95 12.27 -9.16
C TRP A 88 10.81 10.77 -9.11
N LEU A 89 11.08 10.19 -7.95
CA LEU A 89 10.65 8.84 -7.58
C LEU A 89 9.37 8.95 -6.75
N VAL A 90 8.24 8.55 -7.30
CA VAL A 90 6.97 8.47 -6.58
C VAL A 90 6.75 7.04 -6.12
N GLU A 91 6.80 6.79 -4.83
CA GLU A 91 6.58 5.46 -4.24
C GLU A 91 5.16 5.36 -3.68
N GLY A 92 4.35 4.47 -4.25
CA GLY A 92 3.03 4.11 -3.75
C GLY A 92 3.09 2.95 -2.78
N GLY A 93 2.49 3.11 -1.59
CA GLY A 93 2.55 2.07 -0.55
C GLY A 93 3.96 1.79 -0.05
N PRO A 94 4.74 2.80 0.36
CA PRO A 94 6.16 2.67 0.68
C PRO A 94 6.49 1.80 1.91
N GLY A 95 5.48 1.30 2.63
CA GLY A 95 5.69 0.55 3.87
C GLY A 95 6.52 1.38 4.86
N SER A 96 7.60 0.81 5.41
CA SER A 96 8.46 1.55 6.35
C SER A 96 9.37 2.61 5.71
N GLY A 97 9.35 2.78 4.37
CA GLY A 97 10.28 3.64 3.64
C GLY A 97 11.63 2.98 3.35
N ALA A 98 11.76 1.66 3.55
CA ALA A 98 13.01 0.93 3.34
C ALA A 98 13.51 1.01 1.89
N PHE A 99 12.60 0.92 0.90
CA PHE A 99 12.96 1.03 -0.51
C PHE A 99 13.55 2.40 -0.85
N ALA A 100 12.83 3.49 -0.56
CA ALA A 100 13.32 4.85 -0.74
C ALA A 100 14.69 5.09 -0.07
N ALA A 101 14.86 4.61 1.16
CA ALA A 101 16.13 4.72 1.88
C ALA A 101 17.27 4.00 1.14
N ASN A 102 17.03 2.80 0.65
CA ASN A 102 18.02 2.02 -0.11
C ASN A 102 18.35 2.70 -1.45
N VAL A 103 17.37 3.22 -2.18
CA VAL A 103 17.59 3.96 -3.42
C VAL A 103 18.43 5.22 -3.18
N LEU A 104 18.07 6.03 -2.19
CA LEU A 104 18.81 7.26 -1.85
C LEU A 104 20.26 6.94 -1.44
N ALA A 105 20.47 5.91 -0.63
CA ALA A 105 21.81 5.48 -0.23
C ALA A 105 22.65 4.98 -1.42
N SER A 106 22.06 4.20 -2.33
CA SER A 106 22.74 3.74 -3.53
C SER A 106 23.05 4.87 -4.51
N ALA A 107 22.14 5.84 -4.67
CA ALA A 107 22.36 7.01 -5.51
C ALA A 107 23.54 7.87 -4.98
N GLU A 108 23.64 8.06 -3.66
CA GLU A 108 24.75 8.81 -3.04
C GLU A 108 26.12 8.19 -3.33
N VAL A 109 26.22 6.86 -3.29
CA VAL A 109 27.49 6.15 -3.47
C VAL A 109 27.85 6.00 -4.95
N SER A 110 26.88 5.65 -5.79
CA SER A 110 27.15 5.20 -7.16
C SER A 110 26.83 6.25 -8.22
N PHE A 111 25.93 7.20 -7.95
CA PHE A 111 25.40 8.13 -8.96
C PHE A 111 25.22 9.57 -8.42
N PRO A 112 26.30 10.29 -8.05
CA PRO A 112 26.18 11.60 -7.40
C PRO A 112 25.34 12.63 -8.19
N ARG A 113 25.49 12.67 -9.53
CA ARG A 113 24.71 13.58 -10.39
C ARG A 113 23.21 13.27 -10.36
N PHE A 114 22.86 11.98 -10.42
CA PHE A 114 21.47 11.54 -10.33
C PHE A 114 20.90 11.84 -8.94
N ARG A 115 21.67 11.55 -7.88
CA ARG A 115 21.29 11.83 -6.50
C ARG A 115 20.92 13.29 -6.29
N ASP A 116 21.67 14.23 -6.87
CA ASP A 116 21.39 15.66 -6.73
C ASP A 116 20.08 16.08 -7.42
N ALA A 117 19.73 15.40 -8.51
CA ALA A 117 18.45 15.61 -9.20
C ALA A 117 17.27 14.88 -8.54
N LEU A 118 17.54 13.78 -7.82
CA LEU A 118 16.53 12.87 -7.29
C LEU A 118 15.72 13.49 -6.16
N GLN A 119 14.41 13.38 -6.28
CA GLN A 119 13.44 13.75 -5.27
C GLN A 119 12.43 12.62 -5.07
N VAL A 120 12.06 12.32 -3.83
CA VAL A 120 11.19 11.20 -3.48
C VAL A 120 9.86 11.71 -2.94
N ALA A 121 8.76 11.19 -3.48
CA ALA A 121 7.41 11.42 -2.99
C ALA A 121 6.80 10.11 -2.51
N LEU A 122 6.38 10.08 -1.24
CA LEU A 122 5.81 8.90 -0.60
C LEU A 122 4.28 9.01 -0.52
N VAL A 123 3.57 8.11 -1.20
CA VAL A 123 2.10 8.07 -1.20
C VAL A 123 1.63 7.02 -0.19
N GLU A 124 1.33 7.49 1.02
CA GLU A 124 0.93 6.67 2.16
C GLU A 124 -0.30 7.27 2.87
N ARG A 125 -1.29 6.43 3.20
CA ARG A 125 -2.49 6.86 3.95
C ARG A 125 -2.32 6.69 5.46
N SER A 126 -1.56 5.69 5.92
CA SER A 126 -1.40 5.35 7.33
C SER A 126 -0.58 6.42 8.05
N PRO A 127 -1.15 7.13 9.05
CA PRO A 127 -0.41 8.12 9.83
C PRO A 127 0.80 7.52 10.55
N ALA A 128 0.67 6.29 11.06
CA ALA A 128 1.74 5.58 11.74
C ALA A 128 2.92 5.29 10.80
N LEU A 129 2.63 4.87 9.56
CA LEU A 129 3.67 4.64 8.56
C LEU A 129 4.35 5.93 8.12
N ARG A 130 3.60 7.01 7.91
CA ARG A 130 4.17 8.31 7.59
C ARG A 130 5.16 8.78 8.65
N ALA A 131 4.82 8.61 9.93
CA ALA A 131 5.74 8.94 11.03
C ALA A 131 7.03 8.11 10.97
N ARG A 132 6.91 6.79 10.74
CA ARG A 132 8.07 5.89 10.62
C ARG A 132 8.95 6.20 9.41
N GLN A 133 8.34 6.53 8.27
CA GLN A 133 9.06 6.96 7.06
C GLN A 133 9.84 8.25 7.31
N GLN A 134 9.22 9.22 7.98
CA GLN A 134 9.86 10.48 8.33
C GLN A 134 11.09 10.26 9.21
N GLU A 135 11.00 9.39 10.22
CA GLU A 135 12.14 9.02 11.07
C GLU A 135 13.24 8.31 10.26
N ARG A 136 12.89 7.30 9.47
CA ARG A 136 13.85 6.53 8.66
C ARG A 136 14.59 7.41 7.64
N LEU A 137 13.90 8.40 7.07
CA LEU A 137 14.39 9.22 5.96
C LEU A 137 14.89 10.60 6.40
N ASP A 138 14.99 10.87 7.70
CA ASP A 138 15.32 12.19 8.24
C ASP A 138 16.64 12.75 7.67
N ARG A 139 17.65 11.90 7.49
CA ARG A 139 18.94 12.30 6.88
C ARG A 139 18.82 12.81 5.44
N TRP A 140 17.74 12.48 4.74
CA TRP A 140 17.42 12.92 3.37
C TRP A 140 16.19 13.82 3.30
N ARG A 141 15.79 14.46 4.40
CA ARG A 141 14.58 15.30 4.43
C ARG A 141 14.48 16.34 3.30
N ASP A 142 15.61 16.84 2.80
CA ASP A 142 15.66 17.82 1.70
C ASP A 142 15.35 17.20 0.32
N HIS A 143 15.40 15.86 0.21
CA HIS A 143 15.03 15.06 -0.97
C HIS A 143 13.69 14.35 -0.81
N VAL A 144 13.10 14.38 0.38
CA VAL A 144 11.80 13.77 0.68
C VAL A 144 10.88 14.85 1.26
N PRO A 145 10.43 15.82 0.44
CA PRO A 145 9.61 16.91 0.95
C PRO A 145 8.31 16.36 1.56
N ASN A 146 7.90 17.00 2.66
CA ASN A 146 6.79 16.57 3.51
C ASN A 146 5.55 16.17 2.69
N PRO A 147 4.87 15.06 3.04
CA PRO A 147 3.78 14.52 2.27
C PRO A 147 2.50 15.33 2.53
N GLU A 148 2.30 16.41 1.78
CA GLU A 148 0.91 16.78 1.48
C GLU A 148 0.32 15.71 0.54
N PRO A 149 -0.96 15.34 0.67
CA PRO A 149 -1.62 14.27 -0.11
C PRO A 149 -1.87 14.67 -1.58
N ARG A 150 -0.99 15.48 -2.16
CA ARG A 150 -1.08 15.97 -3.53
C ARG A 150 -0.08 15.21 -4.38
N THR A 151 -0.60 14.45 -5.34
CA THR A 151 0.18 14.02 -6.51
C THR A 151 0.83 15.26 -7.11
N PRO A 152 2.16 15.36 -7.13
CA PRO A 152 2.77 16.59 -7.55
C PRO A 152 2.64 16.76 -9.09
N SER A 153 2.24 17.95 -9.51
CA SER A 153 2.09 18.41 -10.91
C SER A 153 3.45 18.47 -11.65
N PRO A 154 3.48 18.35 -12.99
CA PRO A 154 4.25 17.34 -13.73
C PRO A 154 5.73 17.30 -13.34
N ARG A 155 6.20 16.09 -13.08
CA ARG A 155 7.54 15.80 -12.61
C ARG A 155 8.05 14.61 -13.41
N VAL A 156 8.96 14.90 -14.35
CA VAL A 156 9.65 13.85 -15.10
C VAL A 156 10.28 12.91 -14.07
N GLY A 157 9.99 11.61 -14.16
CA GLY A 157 10.21 10.72 -13.03
C GLY A 157 9.82 9.27 -13.27
N CYS A 158 9.93 8.49 -12.20
CA CYS A 158 9.55 7.09 -12.08
C CYS A 158 8.46 6.95 -11.02
N VAL A 159 7.43 6.16 -11.32
CA VAL A 159 6.44 5.72 -10.33
C VAL A 159 6.75 4.27 -9.99
N PHE A 160 6.88 3.98 -8.70
CA PHE A 160 7.15 2.65 -8.18
C PHE A 160 6.07 2.23 -7.18
N ALA A 161 5.59 1.00 -7.29
CA ALA A 161 4.62 0.43 -6.38
C ALA A 161 4.86 -1.08 -6.28
N ASN A 162 5.47 -1.52 -5.17
CA ASN A 162 5.68 -2.94 -4.88
C ASN A 162 4.59 -3.43 -3.94
N GLU A 163 3.88 -4.50 -4.30
CA GLU A 163 2.86 -5.14 -3.43
C GLU A 163 1.78 -4.15 -2.95
N LEU A 164 1.43 -3.19 -3.80
CA LEU A 164 0.36 -2.24 -3.54
C LEU A 164 -0.97 -2.68 -4.18
N LEU A 165 -0.92 -3.05 -5.46
CA LEU A 165 -2.13 -3.30 -6.27
C LEU A 165 -2.86 -4.58 -5.88
N ASP A 166 -2.14 -5.58 -5.38
CA ASP A 166 -2.68 -6.83 -4.86
C ASP A 166 -3.48 -6.62 -3.55
N ALA A 167 -3.19 -5.55 -2.81
CA ALA A 167 -3.94 -5.18 -1.61
C ALA A 167 -5.17 -4.31 -1.90
N PHE A 168 -5.36 -3.82 -3.15
CA PHE A 168 -6.47 -2.94 -3.46
C PHE A 168 -7.83 -3.64 -3.36
N PRO A 169 -8.86 -2.99 -2.78
CA PRO A 169 -10.19 -3.56 -2.71
C PRO A 169 -10.77 -3.73 -4.12
N ILE A 170 -11.19 -4.94 -4.46
CA ILE A 170 -11.70 -5.28 -5.80
C ILE A 170 -13.18 -5.65 -5.79
N HIS A 171 -13.85 -5.36 -6.90
CA HIS A 171 -15.14 -5.96 -7.21
C HIS A 171 -14.91 -7.35 -7.80
N ARG A 172 -15.76 -8.32 -7.43
CA ARG A 172 -15.75 -9.67 -8.00
C ARG A 172 -17.02 -9.88 -8.82
N VAL A 173 -16.89 -10.52 -9.97
CA VAL A 173 -18.01 -10.76 -10.90
C VAL A 173 -18.09 -12.24 -11.21
N VAL A 174 -19.30 -12.79 -11.24
CA VAL A 174 -19.60 -14.14 -11.70
C VAL A 174 -20.41 -14.07 -13.00
N ILE A 175 -20.06 -14.92 -13.97
CA ILE A 175 -20.81 -15.02 -15.23
C ILE A 175 -21.96 -15.99 -15.02
N THR A 176 -23.20 -15.52 -15.20
CA THR A 176 -24.41 -16.33 -15.11
C THR A 176 -25.08 -16.47 -16.48
N ALA A 177 -26.09 -17.34 -16.59
CA ALA A 177 -26.89 -17.45 -17.82
C ALA A 177 -27.57 -16.12 -18.22
N GLY A 178 -27.83 -15.22 -17.26
CA GLY A 178 -28.39 -13.90 -17.50
C GLY A 178 -27.35 -12.79 -17.69
N GLY A 179 -26.07 -13.13 -17.80
CA GLY A 179 -24.97 -12.16 -17.92
C GLY A 179 -24.11 -12.03 -16.65
N PRO A 180 -23.12 -11.13 -16.66
CA PRO A 180 -22.26 -10.87 -15.50
C PRO A 180 -23.05 -10.27 -14.35
N ARG A 181 -22.84 -10.81 -13.14
CA ARG A 181 -23.39 -10.30 -11.88
C ARG A 181 -22.27 -10.05 -10.88
N GLU A 182 -22.37 -8.98 -10.12
CA GLU A 182 -21.43 -8.69 -9.04
C GLU A 182 -21.65 -9.65 -7.86
N LEU A 183 -20.56 -10.08 -7.22
CA LEU A 183 -20.58 -10.87 -6.01
C LEU A 183 -20.56 -9.98 -4.77
N TYR A 184 -21.53 -10.24 -3.90
CA TYR A 184 -21.71 -9.64 -2.60
C TYR A 184 -21.35 -10.64 -1.51
N VAL A 185 -21.05 -10.13 -0.33
CA VAL A 185 -20.82 -10.87 0.92
C VAL A 185 -22.04 -10.66 1.82
N THR A 186 -22.58 -11.76 2.31
CA THR A 186 -23.70 -11.81 3.26
C THR A 186 -23.36 -12.69 4.46
N VAL A 187 -24.27 -12.79 5.43
CA VAL A 187 -24.17 -13.75 6.54
C VAL A 187 -25.28 -14.79 6.41
N GLU A 188 -24.90 -16.03 6.17
CA GLU A 188 -25.81 -17.18 6.09
C GLU A 188 -25.43 -18.22 7.15
N SER A 189 -26.43 -18.68 7.92
CA SER A 189 -26.22 -19.66 8.99
C SER A 189 -25.05 -19.34 9.94
N GLY A 190 -24.82 -18.04 10.18
CA GLY A 190 -23.75 -17.55 11.05
C GLY A 190 -22.35 -17.54 10.44
N ARG A 191 -22.20 -17.68 9.12
CA ARG A 191 -20.93 -17.60 8.38
C ARG A 191 -21.00 -16.55 7.28
N PHE A 192 -19.84 -15.99 6.90
CA PHE A 192 -19.77 -15.21 5.66
C PHE A 192 -19.98 -16.12 4.45
N ALA A 193 -20.83 -15.68 3.54
CA ALA A 193 -21.14 -16.37 2.29
C ALA A 193 -21.16 -15.38 1.13
N GLU A 194 -20.94 -15.89 -0.07
CA GLU A 194 -21.02 -15.10 -1.31
C GLU A 194 -22.40 -15.26 -1.94
N ILE A 195 -22.96 -14.16 -2.42
CA ILE A 195 -24.24 -14.14 -3.13
C ILE A 195 -24.12 -13.27 -4.38
N ALA A 196 -24.68 -13.72 -5.49
CA ALA A 196 -24.77 -12.91 -6.70
C ALA A 196 -25.87 -11.85 -6.54
N GLY A 197 -25.54 -10.58 -6.83
CA GLY A 197 -26.50 -9.47 -6.86
C GLY A 197 -27.52 -9.56 -7.99
#